data_AF-A0A938JAG9-F1
#
_entry.id   AF-A0A938JAG9-F1
#
_cell.length_a   1.000
_cell.length_b   1.000
_cell.length_c   1.000
_cell.angle_alpha   90.00
_cell.angle_beta   90.00
_cell.angle_gamma   90.00
#
_symmetry.space_group_name_H-M   'P 1'
#
loop_
_entity.id
_entity.type
_entity.pdbx_description
1 polymer ?
#
loop_
_entity_poly.entity_id
_entity_poly.type
_entity_poly.pdbx_seq_one_letter_code
_entity_poly.pdbx_strand_id
1 'polypeptide(L)'
;MRLRGLLRLRGRDRRPHATPLRRRARPASGTRRGRRGDDVSVSILNASGCLDALAAPHVARTLDAFVTKTITPEPREGNPVPRIAETEHGMLNSIGLQGPGIDAFCEHNLPALLALGVPIWVSVGGFSASDYASICAR
;
A
#
# COMPACT_ATOMS: atom_id res chain seq x y z
N MET A 1 21.00 39.97 -8.57
CA MET A 1 20.25 39.45 -7.40
C MET A 1 20.54 37.96 -7.27
N ARG A 2 21.14 37.51 -6.16
CA ARG A 2 21.63 36.13 -5.96
C ARG A 2 20.55 35.29 -5.26
N LEU A 3 20.03 34.26 -5.92
CA LEU A 3 19.27 33.17 -5.29
C LEU A 3 20.26 32.11 -4.79
N ARG A 4 20.76 32.29 -3.57
CA ARG A 4 21.51 31.28 -2.83
C ARG A 4 20.89 31.15 -1.44
N GLY A 5 20.03 30.15 -1.25
CA GLY A 5 19.65 29.70 0.08
C GLY A 5 18.22 29.22 0.19
N LEU A 6 17.99 27.95 -0.09
CA LEU A 6 17.36 27.00 0.83
C LEU A 6 17.45 25.60 0.23
N LEU A 7 17.45 24.57 1.08
CA LEU A 7 17.75 23.15 0.79
C LEU A 7 19.25 22.81 0.64
N ARG A 8 20.00 23.06 1.71
CA ARG A 8 21.11 22.17 2.09
C ARG A 8 20.54 20.97 2.85
N LEU A 9 20.03 19.96 2.14
CA LEU A 9 19.87 18.62 2.71
C LEU A 9 21.23 17.92 2.64
N ARG A 10 22.10 18.22 3.62
CA ARG A 10 23.27 17.40 3.94
C ARG A 10 23.24 17.08 5.42
N GLY A 11 22.70 15.90 5.73
CA GLY A 11 22.83 15.23 7.01
C GLY A 11 22.63 13.75 6.76
N ARG A 12 23.70 12.98 6.94
CA ARG A 12 23.72 11.52 6.77
C ARG A 12 22.74 10.89 7.76
N ASP A 13 21.65 10.33 7.28
CA ASP A 13 20.99 9.20 7.97
C ASP A 13 20.90 8.04 6.98
N ARG A 14 22.06 7.38 6.76
CA ARG A 14 22.09 6.07 6.11
C ARG A 14 21.71 5.03 7.17
N ARG A 15 20.46 5.02 7.59
CA ARG A 15 19.89 3.82 8.20
C ARG A 15 19.87 2.74 7.11
N PRO A 16 20.19 1.48 7.42
CA PRO A 16 19.95 0.40 6.48
C PRO A 16 18.44 0.29 6.23
N HIS A 17 17.95 0.93 5.17
CA HIS A 17 16.58 0.78 4.68
C HIS A 17 16.48 -0.55 3.94
N ALA A 18 16.37 -1.63 4.69
CA ALA A 18 15.71 -2.86 4.28
C ALA A 18 15.63 -3.77 5.51
N THR A 19 14.50 -3.74 6.21
CA THR A 19 14.08 -4.96 6.91
C THR A 19 13.71 -5.94 5.81
N PRO A 20 14.46 -7.04 5.60
CA PRO A 20 14.07 -8.02 4.61
C PRO A 20 12.67 -8.51 5.00
N LEU A 21 11.71 -8.44 4.08
CA LEU A 21 10.41 -9.08 4.29
C LEU A 21 10.71 -10.53 4.68
N ARG A 22 10.35 -10.90 5.91
CA ARG A 22 10.57 -12.25 6.42
C ARG A 22 9.66 -13.16 5.59
N ARG A 23 10.22 -13.73 4.52
CA ARG A 23 9.48 -14.59 3.59
C ARG A 23 8.89 -15.73 4.42
N ARG A 24 7.57 -15.84 4.47
CA ARG A 24 6.95 -17.11 4.85
C ARG A 24 7.52 -18.16 3.90
N ALA A 25 7.91 -19.32 4.43
CA ALA A 25 8.25 -20.46 3.60
C ALA A 25 7.06 -20.74 2.68
N ARG A 26 7.21 -20.48 1.38
CA ARG A 26 6.19 -20.82 0.39
C ARG A 26 6.02 -22.35 0.45
N PRO A 27 4.79 -22.89 0.56
CA PRO A 27 4.58 -24.24 0.08
C PRO A 27 5.01 -24.26 -1.40
N ALA A 28 5.68 -25.33 -1.82
CA ALA A 28 6.35 -25.42 -3.11
C ALA A 28 5.35 -25.31 -4.28
N SER A 29 5.02 -24.09 -4.69
CA SER A 29 4.18 -23.82 -5.84
C SER A 29 4.91 -22.85 -6.77
N GLY A 30 5.59 -23.41 -7.77
CA GLY A 30 6.01 -22.70 -8.98
C GLY A 30 7.26 -21.83 -8.85
N THR A 31 8.42 -22.44 -8.64
CA THR A 31 9.70 -21.82 -9.02
C THR A 31 9.71 -21.65 -10.54
N ARG A 32 9.47 -20.44 -11.05
CA ARG A 32 9.77 -20.12 -12.45
C ARG A 32 11.28 -20.05 -12.58
N ARG A 33 11.89 -21.14 -13.07
CA ARG A 33 13.31 -21.17 -13.48
C ARG A 33 13.55 -20.06 -14.51
N GLY A 34 14.25 -19.01 -14.11
CA GLY A 34 14.83 -18.05 -15.05
C GLY A 34 15.86 -18.75 -15.94
N ARG A 35 15.95 -18.33 -17.21
CA ARG A 35 17.09 -18.70 -18.07
C ARG A 35 18.32 -17.98 -17.49
N ARG A 36 19.28 -18.77 -16.98
CA ARG A 36 20.44 -18.42 -16.10
C ARG A 36 20.09 -18.44 -14.60
N GLY A 37 20.50 -19.53 -13.95
CA GLY A 37 21.13 -19.66 -12.62
C GLY A 37 20.59 -18.96 -11.37
N ASP A 38 19.88 -17.84 -11.47
CA ASP A 38 19.47 -17.03 -10.35
C ASP A 38 18.00 -17.32 -10.03
N ASP A 39 17.73 -17.78 -8.80
CA ASP A 39 16.37 -17.99 -8.31
C ASP A 39 15.72 -16.62 -8.08
N VAL A 40 15.10 -16.05 -9.12
CA VAL A 40 14.38 -14.78 -9.01
C VAL A 40 13.06 -15.02 -8.30
N SER A 41 13.02 -14.73 -7.02
CA SER A 41 11.78 -14.73 -6.26
C SER A 41 10.91 -13.54 -6.66
N VAL A 42 9.83 -13.80 -7.39
CA VAL A 42 8.80 -12.78 -7.64
C VAL A 42 7.90 -12.68 -6.40
N SER A 43 7.73 -11.44 -5.91
CA SER A 43 6.76 -11.08 -4.87
C SER A 43 5.43 -10.70 -5.52
N ILE A 44 4.33 -11.20 -4.97
CA ILE A 44 2.97 -10.94 -5.44
C ILE A 44 2.20 -10.19 -4.36
N LEU A 45 1.68 -9.02 -4.75
CA LEU A 45 0.94 -8.08 -3.92
C LEU A 45 -0.33 -7.66 -4.67
N ASN A 46 -1.36 -7.23 -3.96
CA ASN A 46 -2.47 -6.50 -4.60
C ASN A 46 -2.09 -5.05 -4.86
N ALA A 47 -2.73 -4.43 -5.85
CA ALA A 47 -2.76 -2.98 -5.96
C ALA A 47 -3.69 -2.40 -4.86
N SER A 48 -3.31 -1.24 -4.31
CA SER A 48 -4.13 -0.52 -3.33
C SER A 48 -5.54 -0.27 -3.87
N GLY A 49 -6.55 -0.57 -3.07
CA GLY A 49 -7.95 -0.34 -3.42
C GLY A 49 -8.58 -1.33 -4.40
N CYS A 50 -7.85 -2.37 -4.83
CA CYS A 50 -8.38 -3.43 -5.71
C CYS A 50 -8.83 -4.70 -4.95
N LEU A 51 -8.55 -4.81 -3.66
CA LEU A 51 -8.90 -5.97 -2.84
C LEU A 51 -9.28 -5.52 -1.42
N ASP A 52 -10.41 -6.00 -0.92
CA ASP A 52 -10.78 -5.91 0.49
C ASP A 52 -10.42 -7.22 1.20
N ALA A 53 -9.39 -7.17 2.04
CA ALA A 53 -8.91 -8.34 2.77
C ALA A 53 -9.84 -8.80 3.89
N LEU A 54 -10.73 -7.94 4.40
CA LEU A 54 -11.70 -8.34 5.42
C LEU A 54 -12.88 -9.07 4.78
N ALA A 55 -13.25 -8.70 3.56
CA ALA A 55 -14.22 -9.44 2.76
C ALA A 55 -13.67 -10.76 2.19
N ALA A 56 -12.39 -10.77 1.78
CA ALA A 56 -11.73 -11.94 1.17
C ALA A 56 -10.42 -12.35 1.88
N PRO A 57 -10.46 -12.75 3.16
CA PRO A 57 -9.26 -13.01 3.95
C PRO A 57 -8.45 -14.21 3.45
N HIS A 58 -9.10 -15.17 2.81
CA HIS A 58 -8.43 -16.33 2.21
C HIS A 58 -7.54 -15.91 1.02
N VAL A 59 -7.99 -14.96 0.18
CA VAL A 59 -7.19 -14.44 -0.94
C VAL A 59 -6.01 -13.64 -0.40
N ALA A 60 -6.26 -12.72 0.55
CA ALA A 60 -5.22 -11.89 1.14
C ALA A 60 -4.07 -12.72 1.77
N ARG A 61 -4.40 -13.87 2.37
CA ARG A 61 -3.42 -14.80 2.95
C ARG A 61 -2.55 -15.54 1.94
N THR A 62 -2.87 -15.49 0.65
CA THR A 62 -2.02 -16.05 -0.42
C THR A 62 -0.96 -15.07 -0.94
N LEU A 63 -1.06 -13.79 -0.58
CA LEU A 63 -0.13 -12.73 -1.02
C LEU A 63 1.14 -12.70 -0.15
N ASP A 64 2.23 -12.19 -0.71
CA ASP A 64 3.49 -11.97 0.02
C ASP A 64 3.38 -10.80 1.00
N ALA A 65 2.54 -9.81 0.68
CA ALA A 65 2.04 -8.77 1.56
C ALA A 65 0.69 -8.23 1.03
N PHE A 66 -0.12 -7.65 1.92
CA PHE A 66 -1.37 -6.98 1.55
C PHE A 66 -1.20 -5.46 1.57
N VAL A 67 -1.55 -4.81 0.46
CA VAL A 67 -1.55 -3.35 0.35
C VAL A 67 -2.95 -2.82 0.67
N THR A 68 -3.08 -2.01 1.71
CA THR A 68 -4.38 -1.45 2.10
C THR A 68 -4.94 -0.53 1.03
N LYS A 69 -6.25 -0.27 1.07
CA LYS A 69 -6.82 0.92 0.44
C LYS A 69 -6.08 2.16 0.96
N THR A 70 -5.87 3.14 0.09
CA THR A 70 -5.24 4.42 0.46
C THR A 70 -6.00 5.12 1.58
N ILE A 71 -5.30 5.45 2.66
CA ILE A 71 -5.80 6.14 3.85
C ILE A 71 -5.45 7.64 3.75
N THR A 72 -6.42 8.49 4.05
CA THR A 72 -6.30 9.96 4.09
C THR A 72 -6.37 10.47 5.55
N PRO A 73 -6.03 11.74 5.83
CA PRO A 73 -6.11 12.24 7.20
C PRO A 73 -7.57 12.21 7.69
N GLU A 74 -8.45 12.82 6.90
CA GLU A 74 -9.89 12.88 7.19
C GLU A 74 -10.69 11.83 6.40
N PRO A 75 -11.90 11.47 6.89
CA PRO A 75 -12.86 10.67 6.13
C PRO A 75 -13.23 11.31 4.79
N ARG A 76 -13.52 10.47 3.80
CA ARG A 76 -13.91 10.90 2.45
C ARG A 76 -15.01 10.01 1.90
N GLU A 77 -16.05 10.64 1.37
CA GLU A 77 -17.13 9.98 0.61
C GLU A 77 -16.67 9.48 -0.77
N GLY A 78 -15.60 10.08 -1.30
CA GLY A 78 -15.15 9.85 -2.67
C GLY A 78 -15.90 10.69 -3.69
N ASN A 79 -15.73 10.35 -4.97
CA ASN A 79 -16.41 11.08 -6.05
C ASN A 79 -17.86 10.61 -6.21
N PRO A 80 -18.75 11.45 -6.79
CA PRO A 80 -20.11 11.07 -7.15
C PRO A 80 -20.17 9.84 -8.07
N VAL A 81 -21.29 9.12 -8.01
CA VAL A 81 -21.59 8.03 -8.95
C VAL A 81 -22.13 8.58 -10.28
N PRO A 82 -21.92 7.89 -11.43
CA PRO A 82 -21.14 6.67 -11.61
C PRO A 82 -19.63 6.95 -11.55
N ARG A 83 -18.87 6.04 -10.91
CA ARG A 83 -17.42 6.18 -10.68
C ARG A 83 -16.59 4.97 -11.10
N ILE A 84 -17.23 4.02 -11.79
CA ILE A 84 -16.62 2.85 -12.41
C ILE A 84 -17.28 2.65 -13.77
N ALA A 85 -16.50 2.34 -14.80
CA ALA A 85 -17.01 1.98 -16.12
C ALA A 85 -16.14 0.87 -16.74
N GLU A 86 -16.76 -0.11 -17.39
CA GLU A 86 -16.05 -1.16 -18.13
C GLU A 86 -15.53 -0.62 -19.47
N THR A 87 -14.42 -1.18 -19.96
CA THR A 87 -13.86 -0.94 -21.28
C THR A 87 -13.50 -2.28 -21.93
N GLU A 88 -13.27 -2.29 -23.24
CA GLU A 88 -12.91 -3.53 -23.98
C GLU A 88 -11.69 -4.27 -23.40
N HIS A 89 -10.81 -3.55 -22.70
CA HIS A 89 -9.55 -4.08 -22.19
C HIS A 89 -9.40 -3.86 -20.67
N GLY A 90 -10.49 -3.66 -19.93
CA GLY A 90 -10.47 -3.53 -18.48
C GLY A 90 -11.56 -2.62 -17.92
N MET A 91 -11.19 -1.73 -17.00
CA MET A 91 -12.12 -0.80 -16.37
C MET A 91 -11.48 0.55 -16.05
N LEU A 92 -12.27 1.62 -16.13
CA LEU A 92 -11.95 2.94 -15.60
C LEU A 92 -12.55 3.10 -14.20
N ASN A 93 -11.83 3.81 -13.33
CA ASN A 93 -12.33 4.17 -12.01
C ASN A 93 -12.03 5.63 -11.67
N SER A 94 -12.92 6.23 -10.88
CA SER A 94 -12.80 7.57 -10.34
C SER A 94 -13.31 7.57 -8.89
N ILE A 95 -12.77 6.68 -8.04
CA ILE A 95 -13.30 6.47 -6.67
C ILE A 95 -13.16 7.72 -5.78
N GLY A 96 -12.14 8.55 -6.00
CA GLY A 96 -11.94 9.80 -5.25
C GLY A 96 -11.37 9.63 -3.83
N LEU A 97 -10.61 8.56 -3.61
CA LEU A 97 -10.01 8.21 -2.31
C LEU A 97 -11.06 8.04 -1.19
N GLN A 98 -12.23 7.45 -1.49
CA GLN A 98 -13.21 7.10 -0.46
C GLN A 98 -12.55 6.25 0.65
N GLY A 99 -12.85 6.56 1.91
CA GLY A 99 -12.32 5.87 3.07
C GLY A 99 -12.64 6.56 4.40
N PRO A 100 -12.40 5.89 5.53
CA PRO A 100 -12.84 6.35 6.85
C PRO A 100 -11.87 7.34 7.53
N GLY A 101 -10.75 7.72 6.89
CA GLY A 101 -9.70 8.52 7.51
C GLY A 101 -8.75 7.70 8.39
N ILE A 102 -7.68 8.34 8.88
CA ILE A 102 -6.60 7.64 9.62
C ILE A 102 -7.03 7.19 11.01
N ASP A 103 -7.86 7.97 11.70
CA ASP A 103 -8.29 7.68 13.07
C ASP A 103 -9.10 6.38 13.13
N ALA A 104 -10.18 6.31 12.36
CA ALA A 104 -11.01 5.12 12.26
C ALA A 104 -10.24 3.92 11.66
N PHE A 105 -9.33 4.15 10.72
CA PHE A 105 -8.47 3.09 10.18
C PHE A 105 -7.60 2.45 11.27
N CYS A 106 -6.91 3.27 12.09
CA CYS A 106 -6.07 2.79 13.18
C CYS A 106 -6.88 2.07 14.26
N GLU A 107 -8.07 2.57 14.59
CA GLU A 107 -8.91 2.02 15.65
C GLU A 107 -9.60 0.71 15.26
N HIS A 108 -10.08 0.60 14.01
CA HIS A 108 -10.96 -0.51 13.61
C HIS A 108 -10.36 -1.40 12.54
N ASN A 109 -9.83 -0.83 11.46
CA ASN A 109 -9.39 -1.61 10.29
C ASN A 109 -8.03 -2.27 10.50
N LEU A 110 -7.04 -1.51 11.00
CA LEU A 110 -5.66 -1.99 11.14
C LEU A 110 -5.55 -3.21 12.07
N PRO A 111 -6.20 -3.26 13.25
CA PRO A 111 -6.15 -4.45 14.10
C PRO A 111 -6.69 -5.71 13.40
N ALA A 112 -7.81 -5.58 12.67
CA ALA A 112 -8.39 -6.68 11.92
C ALA A 112 -7.48 -7.16 10.76
N LEU A 113 -6.81 -6.22 10.08
CA LEU A 113 -5.84 -6.54 9.03
C LEU A 113 -4.60 -7.24 9.59
N LEU A 114 -4.08 -6.80 10.75
CA LEU A 114 -2.93 -7.43 11.39
C LEU A 114 -3.25 -8.88 11.82
N ALA A 115 -4.50 -9.18 12.19
CA ALA A 115 -4.95 -10.54 12.51
C ALA A 115 -4.90 -11.51 11.29
N LEU A 116 -4.68 -11.01 10.08
CA LEU A 116 -4.47 -11.85 8.89
C LEU A 116 -3.13 -12.60 8.92
N GLY A 117 -2.14 -12.13 9.71
CA GLY A 117 -0.82 -12.78 9.80
C GLY A 117 0.01 -12.72 8.51
N VAL A 118 -0.31 -11.73 7.66
CA VAL A 118 0.37 -11.38 6.40
C VAL A 118 0.97 -9.99 6.60
N PRO A 119 2.17 -9.69 6.05
CA PRO A 119 2.72 -8.33 6.12
C PRO A 119 1.74 -7.31 5.54
N ILE A 120 1.52 -6.19 6.24
CA ILE A 120 0.60 -5.14 5.82
C ILE A 120 1.41 -3.93 5.34
N TRP A 121 1.11 -3.47 4.13
CA TRP A 121 1.67 -2.28 3.51
C TRP A 121 0.57 -1.22 3.46
N VAL A 122 0.72 -0.17 4.26
CA VAL A 122 -0.30 0.89 4.33
C VAL A 122 -0.10 1.86 3.18
N SER A 123 -1.10 1.97 2.30
CA SER A 123 -1.13 3.00 1.28
C SER A 123 -1.59 4.31 1.91
N VAL A 124 -0.80 5.38 1.76
CA VAL A 124 -1.08 6.71 2.33
C VAL A 124 -1.37 7.68 1.20
N GLY A 125 -2.36 8.56 1.39
CA GLY A 125 -2.75 9.59 0.44
C GLY A 125 -3.04 10.93 1.13
N GLY A 126 -2.80 12.01 0.40
CA GLY A 126 -2.99 13.38 0.88
C GLY A 126 -2.93 14.39 -0.27
N PHE A 127 -3.38 15.61 0.00
CA PHE A 127 -3.43 16.73 -0.94
C PHE A 127 -2.36 17.79 -0.66
N SER A 128 -1.59 17.61 0.42
CA SER A 128 -0.45 18.43 0.77
C SER A 128 0.69 17.56 1.33
N ALA A 129 1.92 18.06 1.31
CA ALA A 129 3.05 17.35 1.94
C ALA A 129 2.84 17.15 3.45
N SER A 130 2.16 18.08 4.12
CA SER A 130 1.78 17.97 5.53
C SER A 130 0.83 16.82 5.79
N ASP A 131 -0.10 16.50 4.88
CA ASP A 131 -1.03 15.38 5.04
C ASP A 131 -0.27 14.04 5.07
N TYR A 132 0.72 13.86 4.19
CA TYR A 132 1.54 12.66 4.18
C TYR A 132 2.39 12.57 5.45
N ALA A 133 2.99 13.69 5.88
CA ALA A 133 3.81 13.72 7.09
C ALA A 133 3.00 13.43 8.35
N SER A 134 1.77 13.96 8.47
CA SER A 134 0.92 13.75 9.63
C SER A 134 0.46 12.30 9.74
N ILE A 135 0.06 11.68 8.64
CA ILE A 135 -0.36 10.26 8.63
C ILE A 135 0.82 9.35 8.97
N CYS A 136 1.98 9.54 8.34
CA CYS A 136 3.15 8.69 8.57
C CYS A 136 3.75 8.81 9.98
N ALA A 137 3.40 9.85 10.74
CA ALA A 137 3.83 10.02 12.12
C ALA A 137 2.96 9.28 13.15
N ARG A 138 1.81 8.73 12.73
CA ARG A 138 0.91 7.92 13.57
C ARG A 138 1.29 6.45 13.53
#